data_AF-A0A4V1EHG9-F1
#
_entry.id   AF-A0A4V1EHG9-F1
#
_cell.length_a   1.000
_cell.length_b   1.000
_cell.length_c   1.000
_cell.angle_alpha   90.00
_cell.angle_beta   90.00
_cell.angle_gamma   90.00
#
_symmetry.space_group_name_H-M   'P 1'
#
loop_
_entity.id
_entity.type
_entity.pdbx_description
1 polymer ?
#
loop_
_entity_poly.entity_id
_entity_poly.type
_entity_poly.pdbx_seq_one_letter_code
_entity_poly.pdbx_strand_id
1 'polypeptide(L)'
;MAQENRSISENDLVVPTRDVEAQKIGEMSTLRVRAGTVGTVVLVHSSLGLVAAYEVEFPLGAGQSALATIPNSDLQRCMPGYRRVCECCGHRTLRDLCPGSYEICPVCFWEDDLIQTRDPDFSGGANRPSLSEARRNYEMIGACEERALPHVRRPADDEVDWARQV
;
A
#
# COMPACT_ATOMS: atom_id res chain seq x y z
N MET A 1 -15.88 9.42 21.75
CA MET A 1 -14.55 9.68 22.33
C MET A 1 -13.84 10.61 21.36
N ALA A 2 -13.43 11.79 21.82
CA ALA A 2 -12.90 12.84 20.96
C ALA A 2 -11.64 12.33 20.25
N GLN A 3 -11.66 12.37 18.91
CA GLN A 3 -10.44 12.22 18.11
C GLN A 3 -9.57 13.43 18.46
N GLU A 4 -8.57 13.22 19.32
CA GLU A 4 -7.56 14.23 19.58
C GLU A 4 -6.96 14.65 18.24
N ASN A 5 -7.10 15.93 17.93
CA ASN A 5 -6.67 16.55 16.69
C ASN A 5 -5.13 16.65 16.68
N ARG A 6 -4.44 15.51 16.66
CA ARG A 6 -2.99 15.43 16.50
C ARG A 6 -2.64 15.88 15.09
N SER A 7 -1.80 16.91 15.00
CA SER A 7 -1.22 17.40 13.75
C SER A 7 -0.64 16.24 12.92
N ILE A 8 -0.91 16.23 11.62
CA ILE A 8 -0.26 15.31 10.67
C ILE A 8 1.24 15.59 10.69
N SER A 9 2.03 14.52 10.77
CA SER A 9 3.49 14.52 10.86
C SER A 9 4.09 13.67 9.72
N GLU A 10 5.40 13.74 9.53
CA GLU A 10 6.10 12.83 8.62
C GLU A 10 5.85 11.36 8.99
N ASN A 11 5.77 10.51 7.97
CA ASN A 11 5.40 9.08 8.05
C ASN A 11 3.94 8.79 8.45
N ASP A 12 3.10 9.81 8.69
CA ASP A 12 1.67 9.56 8.83
C ASP A 12 1.07 9.13 7.49
N LEU A 13 0.17 8.14 7.56
CA LEU A 13 -0.66 7.77 6.43
C LEU A 13 -1.80 8.78 6.28
N VAL A 14 -2.01 9.21 5.04
CA VAL A 14 -2.97 10.27 4.71
C VAL A 14 -3.74 9.92 3.44
N VAL A 15 -4.88 10.58 3.24
CA VAL A 15 -5.65 10.50 2.01
C VAL A 15 -6.04 11.92 1.56
N PRO A 16 -6.00 12.22 0.25
CA PRO A 16 -6.50 13.48 -0.25
C PRO A 16 -8.03 13.49 -0.25
N THR A 17 -8.63 14.62 0.09
CA THR A 17 -10.09 14.81 0.11
C THR A 17 -10.68 15.11 -1.26
N ARG A 18 -9.82 15.40 -2.25
CA ARG A 18 -10.14 15.61 -3.66
C ARG A 18 -9.08 14.97 -4.55
N ASP A 19 -9.35 14.85 -5.85
CA ASP A 19 -8.34 14.42 -6.81
C ASP A 19 -7.16 15.41 -6.80
N VAL A 20 -5.94 14.87 -6.88
CA VAL A 20 -4.69 15.65 -6.91
C VAL A 20 -3.83 15.22 -8.08
N GLU A 21 -3.07 16.16 -8.64
CA GLU A 21 -2.02 15.84 -9.61
C GLU A 21 -0.73 15.50 -8.86
N ALA A 22 -0.14 14.36 -9.21
CA ALA A 22 1.10 13.89 -8.63
C ALA A 22 2.13 13.69 -9.75
N GLN A 23 3.38 14.05 -9.49
CA GLN A 23 4.51 13.82 -10.39
C GLN A 23 5.09 12.44 -10.14
N LYS A 24 5.26 11.62 -11.19
CA LYS A 24 5.95 10.33 -11.06
C LYS A 24 7.42 10.55 -10.72
N ILE A 25 7.93 9.82 -9.73
CA ILE A 25 9.35 9.88 -9.39
C ILE A 25 10.19 9.27 -10.51
N GLY A 26 11.22 9.99 -10.95
CA GLY A 26 12.12 9.56 -12.03
C GLY A 26 11.60 9.79 -13.45
N GLU A 27 10.39 10.34 -13.61
CA GLU A 27 9.82 10.71 -14.91
C GLU A 27 9.39 12.18 -14.92
N MET A 28 9.39 12.81 -16.09
CA MET A 28 8.80 14.14 -16.30
C MET A 28 7.31 14.04 -16.67
N SER A 29 6.58 13.14 -16.00
CA SER A 29 5.17 12.88 -16.26
C SER A 29 4.35 13.06 -14.98
N THR A 30 3.12 13.54 -15.13
CA THR A 30 2.15 13.65 -14.04
C THR A 30 1.02 12.64 -14.23
N LEU A 31 0.38 12.28 -13.12
CA LEU A 31 -0.85 11.49 -13.11
C LEU A 31 -1.84 12.07 -12.12
N ARG A 32 -3.11 11.70 -12.30
CA ARG A 32 -4.18 12.05 -11.35
C ARG A 32 -4.31 10.96 -10.30
N VAL A 33 -4.06 11.32 -9.04
CA VAL A 33 -4.35 10.50 -7.87
C VAL A 33 -5.78 10.82 -7.42
N ARG A 34 -6.60 9.78 -7.24
CA ARG A 34 -8.00 9.95 -6.85
C ARG A 34 -8.13 10.32 -5.38
N ALA A 35 -9.16 11.09 -5.04
CA ALA A 35 -9.57 11.31 -3.66
C ALA A 35 -9.70 9.96 -2.91
N GLY A 36 -9.23 9.92 -1.66
CA GLY A 36 -9.22 8.71 -0.84
C GLY A 36 -8.04 7.76 -1.08
N THR A 37 -7.18 8.01 -2.06
CA THR A 37 -5.97 7.19 -2.27
C THR A 37 -5.00 7.37 -1.10
N VAL A 38 -4.54 6.27 -0.50
CA VAL A 38 -3.62 6.34 0.63
C VAL A 38 -2.21 6.69 0.16
N GLY A 39 -1.59 7.66 0.81
CA GLY A 39 -0.19 8.01 0.65
C GLY A 39 0.50 8.22 1.99
N THR A 40 1.82 8.41 1.96
CA THR A 40 2.65 8.66 3.14
C THR A 40 3.17 10.09 3.08
N VAL A 41 3.07 10.83 4.18
CA VAL A 41 3.69 12.16 4.28
C VAL A 41 5.21 12.01 4.33
N VAL A 42 5.90 12.58 3.35
CA VAL A 42 7.37 12.61 3.29
C VAL A 42 7.95 13.93 3.79
N LEU A 43 7.20 15.03 3.71
CA LEU A 43 7.61 16.33 4.22
C LEU A 43 6.42 17.18 4.69
N VAL A 44 6.62 17.95 5.76
CA VAL A 44 5.64 18.93 6.25
C VAL A 44 6.13 20.35 5.97
N HIS A 45 5.44 21.10 5.11
CA HIS A 45 5.75 22.50 4.86
C HIS A 45 5.06 23.40 5.89
N SER A 46 5.85 24.00 6.77
CA SER A 46 5.37 24.94 7.79
C SER A 46 5.84 26.36 7.48
N SER A 47 4.95 27.34 7.62
CA SER A 47 5.25 28.77 7.48
C SER A 47 4.62 29.53 8.64
N LEU A 48 5.41 30.37 9.32
CA LEU A 48 4.97 31.17 10.48
C LEU A 48 4.28 30.33 11.60
N GLY A 49 4.71 29.07 11.78
CA GLY A 49 4.13 28.16 12.78
C GLY A 49 2.80 27.51 12.36
N LEU A 50 2.34 27.74 11.13
CA LEU A 50 1.16 27.08 10.56
C LEU A 50 1.58 26.10 9.47
N VAL A 51 0.97 24.93 9.44
CA VAL A 51 1.19 23.96 8.37
C VAL A 51 0.46 24.44 7.11
N ALA A 52 1.22 24.69 6.05
CA ALA A 52 0.71 25.17 4.78
C ALA A 52 0.34 24.01 3.84
N ALA A 53 1.23 23.03 3.73
CA ALA A 53 1.09 21.90 2.82
C ALA A 53 1.91 20.70 3.29
N TYR A 54 1.66 19.56 2.66
CA TYR A 54 2.37 18.31 2.85
C TYR A 54 2.89 17.82 1.52
N GLU A 55 4.11 17.29 1.50
CA GLU A 55 4.56 16.47 0.39
C GLU A 55 4.17 15.02 0.70
N VAL A 56 3.42 14.41 -0.22
CA VAL A 56 2.83 13.09 -0.03
C VAL A 56 3.29 12.17 -1.16
N GLU A 57 3.85 11.02 -0.79
CA GLU A 57 4.21 9.95 -1.70
C GLU A 57 3.06 8.95 -1.84
N PHE A 58 2.70 8.65 -3.08
CA PHE A 58 1.70 7.65 -3.45
C PHE A 58 2.36 6.46 -4.15
N PRO A 59 2.26 5.24 -3.63
CA PRO A 59 2.73 4.05 -4.33
C PRO A 59 1.83 3.77 -5.54
N LEU A 60 2.42 3.58 -6.71
CA LEU A 60 1.72 3.27 -7.96
C LEU A 60 1.71 1.77 -8.29
N GLY A 61 2.39 0.96 -7.46
CA GLY A 61 2.68 -0.45 -7.76
C GLY A 61 3.96 -0.62 -8.56
N ALA A 62 4.43 -1.87 -8.72
CA ALA A 62 5.67 -2.19 -9.43
C ALA A 62 6.89 -1.36 -8.97
N GLY A 63 6.94 -0.99 -7.69
CA GLY A 63 8.00 -0.14 -7.15
C GLY A 63 8.11 1.25 -7.77
N GLN A 64 7.02 1.76 -8.35
CA GLN A 64 6.91 3.15 -8.80
C GLN A 64 6.11 3.94 -7.76
N SER A 65 6.41 5.23 -7.65
CA SER A 65 5.67 6.15 -6.80
C SER A 65 5.53 7.51 -7.46
N ALA A 66 4.61 8.33 -6.92
CA ALA A 66 4.43 9.70 -7.32
C ALA A 66 4.32 10.62 -6.12
N LEU A 67 4.81 11.85 -6.27
CA LEU A 67 4.80 12.88 -5.24
C LEU A 67 3.79 13.97 -5.58
N ALA A 68 3.02 14.41 -4.60
CA ALA A 68 2.18 15.60 -4.71
C ALA A 68 2.38 16.51 -3.50
N THR A 69 2.41 17.82 -3.75
CA THR A 69 2.26 18.82 -2.71
C THR A 69 0.79 19.10 -2.49
N ILE A 70 0.28 18.77 -1.30
CA ILE A 70 -1.15 18.84 -0.98
C ILE A 70 -1.37 19.85 0.14
N PRO A 71 -2.25 20.86 -0.04
CA PRO A 71 -2.59 21.80 1.01
C PRO A 71 -3.17 21.12 2.24
N ASN A 72 -2.95 21.68 3.42
CA ASN A 72 -3.53 21.14 4.67
C ASN A 72 -5.06 21.03 4.63
N SER A 73 -5.76 21.89 3.87
CA SER A 73 -7.21 21.81 3.70
C SER A 73 -7.69 20.58 2.93
N ASP A 74 -6.81 19.95 2.16
CA ASP A 74 -7.17 18.90 1.21
C ASP A 74 -6.67 17.53 1.64
N LEU A 75 -6.13 17.42 2.85
CA LEU A 75 -5.50 16.22 3.35
C LEU A 75 -6.12 15.84 4.70
N GLN A 76 -6.37 14.56 4.88
CA GLN A 76 -6.83 14.00 6.14
C GLN A 76 -6.02 12.77 6.50
N ARG A 77 -5.93 12.46 7.80
CA ARG A 77 -5.32 11.21 8.27
C ARG A 77 -6.07 10.02 7.67
N CYS A 78 -5.32 9.00 7.25
CA CYS A 78 -5.89 7.71 6.90
C CYS A 78 -6.47 7.03 8.15
N MET A 79 -7.36 6.05 7.96
CA MET A 79 -7.91 5.29 9.06
C MET A 79 -6.79 4.59 9.84
N PRO A 80 -6.81 4.62 11.19
CA PRO A 80 -5.84 3.89 11.99
C PRO A 80 -5.84 2.40 11.64
N GLY A 81 -4.66 1.81 11.54
CA GLY A 81 -4.53 0.39 11.24
C GLY A 81 -4.75 0.01 9.77
N TYR A 82 -4.78 0.99 8.85
CA TYR A 82 -4.81 0.71 7.42
C TYR A 82 -3.67 -0.25 7.02
N ARG A 83 -4.00 -1.21 6.16
CA ARG A 83 -3.06 -2.16 5.57
C ARG A 83 -3.23 -2.17 4.06
N ARG A 84 -2.12 -2.24 3.35
CA ARG A 84 -2.08 -2.45 1.91
C ARG A 84 -2.46 -3.89 1.57
N VAL A 85 -3.06 -4.03 0.40
CA VAL A 85 -3.43 -5.31 -0.20
C VAL A 85 -2.19 -6.13 -0.56
N CYS A 86 -2.16 -7.38 -0.13
CA CYS A 86 -1.20 -8.38 -0.57
C CYS A 86 -1.44 -8.70 -2.05
N GLU A 87 -0.39 -8.63 -2.87
CA GLU A 87 -0.50 -8.84 -4.31
C GLU A 87 -0.78 -10.29 -4.72
N CYS A 88 -0.56 -11.24 -3.81
CA CYS A 88 -0.88 -12.66 -4.01
C CYS A 88 -2.36 -12.94 -3.73
N CYS A 89 -2.83 -12.68 -2.50
CA CYS A 89 -4.18 -13.09 -2.07
C CYS A 89 -5.25 -12.00 -2.13
N GLY A 90 -4.89 -10.73 -2.32
CA GLY A 90 -5.85 -9.62 -2.36
C GLY A 90 -6.34 -9.12 -1.00
N HIS A 91 -5.90 -9.69 0.12
CA HIS A 91 -6.27 -9.21 1.46
C HIS A 91 -5.35 -8.08 1.96
N ARG A 92 -5.91 -7.12 2.70
CA ARG A 92 -5.24 -6.00 3.36
C ARG A 92 -4.44 -6.46 4.58
N THR A 93 -3.26 -7.05 4.35
CA THR A 93 -2.43 -7.59 5.45
C THR A 93 -1.13 -6.84 5.68
N LEU A 94 -0.62 -6.14 4.66
CA LEU A 94 0.71 -5.53 4.64
C LEU A 94 0.66 -4.16 5.31
N ARG A 95 1.54 -3.88 6.26
CA ARG A 95 1.55 -2.62 7.02
C ARG A 95 2.26 -1.53 6.24
N ASP A 96 3.32 -1.90 5.53
CA ASP A 96 4.04 -0.99 4.67
C ASP A 96 3.25 -0.73 3.38
N LEU A 97 3.12 0.56 3.04
CA LEU A 97 2.46 0.97 1.80
C LEU A 97 3.34 0.79 0.58
N CYS A 98 4.66 0.77 0.75
CA CYS A 98 5.59 0.55 -0.34
C CYS A 98 5.71 -0.96 -0.61
N PRO A 99 5.60 -1.40 -1.88
CA PRO A 99 5.94 -2.77 -2.25
C PRO A 99 7.42 -3.06 -1.99
N GLY A 100 7.74 -4.32 -1.69
CA GLY A 100 9.13 -4.71 -1.39
C GLY A 100 9.51 -4.55 0.08
N SER A 101 8.53 -4.59 0.97
CA SER A 101 8.74 -4.50 2.43
C SER A 101 9.29 -5.78 3.04
N TYR A 102 9.30 -6.89 2.29
CA TYR A 102 9.60 -8.24 2.78
C TYR A 102 8.66 -8.70 3.91
N GLU A 103 7.52 -8.03 4.10
CA GLU A 103 6.48 -8.52 5.01
C GLU A 103 5.86 -9.80 4.46
N ILE A 104 5.70 -10.79 5.35
CA ILE A 104 5.03 -12.04 5.01
C ILE A 104 3.53 -11.88 5.28
N CYS A 105 2.71 -12.11 4.26
CA CYS A 105 1.26 -12.12 4.38
C CYS A 105 0.82 -13.32 5.26
N PRO A 106 0.15 -13.11 6.40
CA PRO A 106 -0.29 -14.22 7.26
C PRO A 106 -1.44 -15.04 6.64
N VAL A 107 -2.09 -14.54 5.59
CA VAL A 107 -3.24 -15.20 4.95
C VAL A 107 -2.80 -16.20 3.87
N CYS A 108 -1.79 -15.86 3.07
CA CYS A 108 -1.31 -16.73 2.00
C CYS A 108 0.18 -17.10 2.11
N PHE A 109 0.90 -16.53 3.06
CA PHE A 109 2.33 -16.73 3.28
C PHE A 109 3.27 -16.21 2.18
N TRP A 110 2.76 -15.35 1.28
CA TRP A 110 3.59 -14.64 0.31
C TRP A 110 4.47 -13.59 1.00
N GLU A 111 5.76 -13.56 0.69
CA GLU A 111 6.68 -12.49 1.09
C GLU A 111 6.63 -11.34 0.08
N ASP A 112 6.40 -10.11 0.55
CA ASP A 112 6.26 -8.91 -0.29
C ASP A 112 7.59 -8.53 -0.96
N ASP A 113 7.85 -9.14 -2.11
CA ASP A 113 9.07 -8.98 -2.90
C ASP A 113 8.90 -8.01 -4.07
N LEU A 114 9.79 -7.01 -4.16
CA LEU A 114 9.71 -5.96 -5.17
C LEU A 114 9.97 -6.47 -6.59
N ILE A 115 10.85 -7.46 -6.73
CA ILE A 115 11.26 -7.99 -8.04
C ILE A 115 10.08 -8.79 -8.61
N GLN A 116 9.50 -9.68 -7.83
CA GLN A 116 8.34 -10.49 -8.21
C GLN A 116 7.06 -9.66 -8.36
N THR A 117 6.96 -8.51 -7.68
CA THR A 117 5.89 -7.53 -7.91
C THR A 117 6.05 -6.82 -9.26
N ARG A 118 7.29 -6.49 -9.65
CA ARG A 118 7.61 -5.85 -10.94
C ARG A 118 7.53 -6.81 -12.12
N ASP A 119 7.95 -8.05 -11.93
CA ASP A 119 7.88 -9.14 -12.90
C ASP A 119 7.11 -10.32 -12.29
N PRO A 120 5.76 -10.36 -12.45
CA PRO A 120 4.92 -11.38 -11.83
C PRO A 120 5.23 -12.82 -12.24
N ASP A 121 5.95 -13.03 -13.34
CA ASP A 121 6.34 -14.35 -13.83
C ASP A 121 7.77 -14.73 -13.39
N PHE A 122 8.49 -13.84 -12.70
CA PHE A 122 9.79 -14.14 -12.11
C PHE A 122 9.67 -15.11 -10.92
N SER A 123 10.25 -16.29 -11.06
CA SER A 123 10.31 -17.34 -10.03
C SER A 123 11.70 -17.43 -9.38
N GLY A 124 11.77 -17.93 -8.15
CA GLY A 124 13.05 -18.24 -7.49
C GLY A 124 13.73 -17.05 -6.79
N GLY A 125 12.98 -15.98 -6.50
CA GLY A 125 13.40 -14.87 -5.64
C GLY A 125 13.20 -15.19 -4.16
N ALA A 126 12.68 -14.22 -3.39
CA ALA A 126 12.24 -14.44 -2.02
C ALA A 126 11.20 -15.57 -1.92
N ASN A 127 10.29 -15.63 -2.89
CA ASN A 127 9.35 -16.72 -3.05
C ASN A 127 9.83 -17.70 -4.12
N ARG A 128 9.66 -18.99 -3.86
CA ARG A 128 9.92 -20.05 -4.84
C ARG A 128 9.03 -19.93 -6.09
N PRO A 129 7.68 -19.92 -5.94
CA PRO A 129 6.80 -19.65 -7.08
C PRO A 129 6.90 -18.20 -7.53
N SER A 130 6.54 -17.93 -8.78
CA SER A 130 6.28 -16.58 -9.25
C SER A 130 5.00 -16.01 -8.63
N LEU A 131 4.78 -14.69 -8.71
CA LEU A 131 3.56 -14.07 -8.18
C LEU A 131 2.32 -14.57 -8.94
N SER A 132 2.43 -14.78 -10.25
CA SER A 132 1.39 -15.38 -11.09
C SER A 132 1.05 -16.82 -10.68
N GLU A 133 2.04 -17.61 -10.28
CA GLU A 133 1.82 -18.97 -9.76
C GLU A 133 1.23 -18.93 -8.35
N ALA A 134 1.72 -18.06 -7.47
CA ALA A 134 1.24 -17.92 -6.11
C ALA A 134 -0.23 -17.48 -6.03
N ARG A 135 -0.67 -16.58 -6.93
CA ARG A 135 -2.09 -16.21 -7.08
C ARG A 135 -2.96 -17.43 -7.38
N ARG A 136 -2.55 -18.25 -8.37
CA ARG A 136 -3.24 -19.49 -8.75
C ARG A 136 -3.25 -20.50 -7.59
N ASN A 137 -2.13 -20.65 -6.89
CA ASN A 137 -2.04 -21.53 -5.73
C ASN A 137 -2.99 -21.05 -4.63
N TYR A 138 -3.07 -19.75 -4.36
CA TYR A 138 -3.97 -19.22 -3.34
C TYR A 138 -5.43 -19.54 -3.66
N GLU A 139 -5.85 -19.37 -4.92
CA GLU A 139 -7.21 -19.75 -5.37
C GLU A 139 -7.50 -21.25 -5.22
N MET A 140 -6.50 -22.11 -5.46
CA MET A 140 -6.67 -23.57 -5.41
C MET A 140 -6.58 -24.16 -4.01
N ILE A 141 -5.63 -23.69 -3.19
CA ILE A 141 -5.25 -24.32 -1.91
C ILE A 141 -5.24 -23.36 -0.71
N GLY A 142 -5.48 -22.07 -0.91
CA GLY A 142 -5.50 -21.07 0.17
C GLY A 142 -4.11 -20.63 0.67
N ALA A 143 -3.04 -20.94 -0.06
CA ALA A 143 -1.67 -20.55 0.24
C ALA A 143 -0.89 -20.24 -1.04
N CYS A 144 0.19 -19.47 -0.95
CA CYS A 144 1.05 -19.13 -2.10
C CYS A 144 1.77 -20.36 -2.68
N GLU A 145 1.92 -21.43 -1.89
CA GLU A 145 2.46 -22.73 -2.29
C GLU A 145 2.14 -23.80 -1.24
N GLU A 146 2.29 -25.09 -1.57
CA GLU A 146 1.92 -26.19 -0.68
C GLU A 146 2.66 -26.19 0.66
N ARG A 147 3.97 -25.87 0.65
CA ARG A 147 4.78 -25.84 1.89
C ARG A 147 4.34 -24.75 2.86
N ALA A 148 3.58 -23.76 2.38
CA ALA A 148 3.09 -22.65 3.20
C ALA A 148 1.82 -23.00 3.99
N LEU A 149 1.10 -24.08 3.65
CA LEU A 149 -0.16 -24.47 4.29
C LEU A 149 -0.12 -24.51 5.82
N PRO A 150 0.96 -24.96 6.50
CA PRO A 150 1.02 -24.96 7.96
C PRO A 150 1.11 -23.56 8.59
N HIS A 151 1.34 -22.51 7.80
CA HIS A 151 1.64 -21.16 8.26
C HIS A 151 0.55 -20.13 7.94
N VAL A 152 -0.50 -20.52 7.21
CA VAL A 152 -1.60 -19.62 6.84
C VAL A 152 -2.69 -19.56 7.91
N ARG A 153 -3.44 -18.45 7.91
CA ARG A 153 -4.69 -18.31 8.66
C ARG A 153 -5.79 -17.73 7.78
N ARG A 154 -7.04 -17.87 8.23
CA ARG A 154 -8.14 -17.12 7.62
C ARG A 154 -7.92 -15.61 7.77
N PRO A 155 -8.31 -14.80 6.77
CA PRO A 155 -8.27 -13.36 6.89
C PRO A 155 -9.29 -12.89 7.95
N ALA A 156 -8.95 -11.81 8.65
CA ALA A 156 -9.87 -11.16 9.58
C ALA A 156 -10.90 -10.29 8.84
N ASP A 157 -12.01 -9.95 9.49
CA ASP A 157 -13.12 -9.22 8.87
C ASP A 157 -12.69 -7.86 8.27
N ASP A 158 -11.69 -7.20 8.86
CA ASP A 158 -11.13 -5.92 8.42
C ASP A 158 -10.03 -6.05 7.34
N GLU A 159 -9.54 -7.27 7.09
CA GLU A 159 -8.48 -7.53 6.10
C GLU A 159 -9.02 -7.90 4.73
N VAL A 160 -10.27 -8.33 4.65
CA VAL A 160 -10.82 -8.78 3.38
C VAL A 160 -11.21 -7.49 2.59
N ASP A 161 -10.98 -7.45 1.28
CA ASP A 161 -11.33 -6.29 0.43
C ASP A 161 -12.58 -6.58 -0.41
N TRP A 162 -13.74 -6.01 -0.06
CA TRP A 162 -15.03 -6.32 -0.72
C TRP A 162 -15.03 -5.92 -2.20
N ALA A 163 -14.14 -5.01 -2.60
CA ALA A 163 -14.04 -4.51 -3.96
C ALA A 163 -13.47 -5.52 -4.98
N ARG A 164 -12.83 -6.61 -4.53
CA ARG A 164 -12.20 -7.62 -5.40
C ARG A 164 -12.92 -8.99 -5.43
N GLN A 165 -14.09 -9.11 -4.80
CA GLN A 165 -14.89 -10.36 -4.78
C GLN A 165 -16.08 -10.35 -5.77
N VAL A 166 -16.11 -9.43 -6.73
CA VAL A 166 -17.17 -9.28 -7.74
C VAL A 166 -16.63 -9.49 -9.14
#